data_AF-A0A7S1B3N0-F1
#
_entry.id   AF-A0A7S1B3N0-F1
#
_cell.length_a   1.000
_cell.length_b   1.000
_cell.length_c   1.000
_cell.angle_alpha   90.00
_cell.angle_beta   90.00
_cell.angle_gamma   90.00
#
_symmetry.space_group_name_H-M   'P 1'
#
loop_
_entity.id
_entity.type
_entity.pdbx_description
1 polymer ?
#
loop_
_entity_poly.entity_id
_entity_poly.type
_entity_poly.pdbx_seq_one_letter_code
_entity_poly.pdbx_strand_id
1 'polypeptide(L)'
;GHVLPHSASGTVPSVLLPDAVSARSVSTDVLRKNASDSLGAVPWGAPYFSLLSAESERLDRSLLTSAANADLDARLSPLLLRLGLGLAGDASLLHVLEYLVRVYEVHARPASASRTLLCLSHLHSRPVFARLLGFVDLAAAGEGVWSFLRPFCRPDGKVPAAVPRGAYVAAASRGGGTRLLHLLWTWAGEAAAGPDVEAS
;
A
#
# COMPACT_ATOMS: atom_id res chain seq x y z
N GLY A 1 5.33 -9.67 -23.09
CA GLY A 1 5.35 -10.35 -21.79
C GLY A 1 6.41 -9.71 -20.93
N HIS A 2 6.01 -8.88 -19.97
CA HIS A 2 6.92 -8.37 -18.95
C HIS A 2 6.58 -9.08 -17.65
N VAL A 3 7.28 -10.20 -17.42
CA VAL A 3 7.33 -10.84 -16.12
C VAL A 3 8.28 -9.99 -15.28
N LEU A 4 7.76 -9.28 -14.28
CA LEU A 4 8.63 -8.78 -13.22
C LEU A 4 9.25 -9.97 -12.49
N PRO A 5 10.47 -9.80 -11.94
CA PRO A 5 11.15 -10.83 -11.18
C PRO A 5 10.50 -10.97 -9.80
N HIS A 6 9.26 -11.43 -9.71
CA HIS A 6 8.64 -11.81 -8.43
C HIS A 6 8.84 -13.29 -8.09
N SER A 7 9.57 -14.03 -8.93
CA SER A 7 9.83 -15.46 -8.72
C SER A 7 11.31 -15.80 -8.50
N ALA A 8 12.24 -14.85 -8.68
CA ALA A 8 13.68 -15.14 -8.75
C ALA A 8 14.54 -14.59 -7.61
N SER A 9 14.03 -13.69 -6.75
CA SER A 9 14.73 -13.27 -5.54
C SER A 9 13.88 -13.60 -4.32
N GLY A 10 14.42 -14.37 -3.37
CA GLY A 10 13.77 -14.72 -2.11
C GLY A 10 13.56 -13.54 -1.14
N THR A 11 13.20 -12.37 -1.66
CA THR A 11 12.97 -11.14 -0.92
C THR A 11 11.54 -11.07 -0.45
N VAL A 12 11.34 -10.99 0.87
CA VAL A 12 10.02 -10.81 1.45
C VAL A 12 9.76 -9.30 1.60
N PRO A 13 8.76 -8.73 0.90
CA PRO A 13 8.47 -7.29 0.94
C PRO A 13 8.21 -6.82 2.36
N SER A 14 8.87 -5.74 2.80
CA SER A 14 8.66 -5.16 4.13
C SER A 14 8.86 -3.65 4.08
N VAL A 15 7.96 -2.92 4.72
CA VAL A 15 8.09 -1.47 4.94
C VAL A 15 8.78 -1.16 6.27
N LEU A 16 8.78 -2.10 7.22
CA LEU A 16 9.43 -1.94 8.52
C LEU A 16 10.86 -2.45 8.53
N LEU A 17 11.08 -3.67 8.02
CA LEU A 17 12.33 -4.40 8.20
C LEU A 17 13.27 -4.15 7.01
N PRO A 18 14.56 -3.90 7.27
CA PRO A 18 15.50 -3.47 6.24
C PRO A 18 15.96 -4.61 5.33
N ASP A 19 15.87 -5.85 5.78
CA ASP A 19 16.36 -7.03 5.07
C ASP A 19 15.33 -8.16 5.02
N ALA A 20 15.43 -8.98 3.97
CA ALA A 20 14.49 -10.06 3.70
C ALA A 20 14.55 -11.21 4.72
N VAL A 21 15.69 -11.40 5.41
CA VAL A 21 15.87 -12.47 6.39
C VAL A 21 15.08 -12.15 7.65
N SER A 22 15.29 -10.94 8.19
CA SER A 22 14.51 -10.40 9.31
C SER A 22 13.03 -10.35 8.96
N ALA A 23 12.68 -9.93 7.74
CA ALA A 23 11.30 -9.93 7.29
C ALA A 23 10.67 -11.33 7.32
N ARG A 24 11.40 -12.36 6.89
CA ARG A 24 10.88 -13.73 6.83
C ARG A 24 10.71 -14.38 8.21
N SER A 25 11.50 -13.98 9.21
CA SER A 25 11.44 -14.57 10.54
C SER A 25 10.23 -14.13 11.36
N VAL A 26 9.55 -13.04 10.98
CA VAL A 26 8.33 -12.58 11.66
C VAL A 26 7.13 -13.35 11.14
N SER A 27 6.45 -14.07 12.05
CA SER A 27 5.24 -14.82 11.74
C SER A 27 4.04 -13.90 11.48
N THR A 28 3.06 -14.40 10.72
CA THR A 28 1.84 -13.68 10.41
C THR A 28 1.06 -13.28 11.67
N ASP A 29 1.00 -14.14 12.69
CA ASP A 29 0.36 -13.85 13.98
C ASP A 29 0.98 -12.63 14.68
N VAL A 30 2.31 -12.51 14.65
CA VAL A 30 3.02 -11.36 15.22
C VAL A 30 2.71 -10.09 14.43
N LEU A 31 2.70 -10.19 13.10
CA LEU A 31 2.31 -9.06 12.24
C LEU A 31 0.87 -8.61 12.53
N ARG A 32 -0.07 -9.57 12.65
CA ARG A 32 -1.48 -9.30 12.94
C ARG A 32 -1.64 -8.64 14.31
N LYS A 33 -1.00 -9.19 15.36
CA LYS A 33 -1.06 -8.63 16.70
C LYS A 33 -0.57 -7.19 16.73
N ASN A 34 0.61 -6.92 16.16
CA ASN A 34 1.17 -5.57 16.11
C ASN A 34 0.27 -4.60 15.34
N ALA A 35 -0.32 -5.05 14.22
CA ALA A 35 -1.28 -4.26 13.46
C ALA A 35 -2.55 -3.97 14.26
N SER A 36 -3.10 -4.97 14.94
CA SER A 36 -4.31 -4.82 15.77
C SER A 36 -4.08 -3.89 16.96
N ASP A 37 -2.94 -4.02 17.65
CA ASP A 37 -2.59 -3.14 18.76
C ASP A 37 -2.46 -1.69 18.29
N SER A 38 -1.81 -1.46 17.14
CA SER A 38 -1.65 -0.12 16.54
C SER A 38 -2.97 0.46 16.05
N LEU A 39 -3.83 -0.38 15.45
CA LEU A 39 -5.15 0.03 14.99
C LEU A 39 -6.10 0.32 16.16
N GLY A 40 -5.98 -0.41 17.27
CA GLY A 40 -6.76 -0.18 18.48
C GLY A 40 -6.39 1.09 19.24
N ALA A 41 -5.20 1.64 18.99
CA ALA A 41 -4.77 2.91 19.56
C ALA A 41 -5.39 4.14 18.88
N VAL A 42 -6.01 3.97 17.70
CA VAL A 42 -6.61 5.08 16.95
C VAL A 42 -8.15 5.07 17.01
N PRO A 43 -8.82 6.22 17.20
CA PRO A 43 -10.29 6.28 17.36
C PRO A 43 -11.07 5.75 16.14
N TRP A 44 -10.49 5.85 14.95
CA TRP A 44 -11.12 5.40 13.71
C TRP A 44 -10.83 3.94 13.37
N GLY A 45 -10.07 3.21 14.20
CA GLY A 45 -9.58 1.87 13.88
C GLY A 45 -10.65 0.77 13.91
N ALA A 46 -11.67 0.93 14.76
CA ALA A 46 -12.66 -0.13 15.04
C ALA A 46 -13.32 -0.77 13.80
N PRO A 47 -13.75 -0.02 12.77
CA PRO A 47 -14.38 -0.60 11.57
C PRO A 47 -13.48 -1.54 10.77
N TYR A 48 -12.16 -1.50 10.99
CA TYR A 48 -11.18 -2.23 10.18
C TYR A 48 -10.65 -3.51 10.85
N PHE A 49 -11.08 -3.83 12.07
CA PHE A 49 -10.60 -5.04 12.77
C PHE A 49 -10.94 -6.34 12.05
N SER A 50 -12.00 -6.37 11.24
CA SER A 50 -12.34 -7.53 10.41
C SER A 50 -11.24 -7.88 9.39
N LEU A 51 -10.46 -6.89 8.95
CA LEU A 51 -9.30 -7.08 8.08
C LEU A 51 -8.07 -7.62 8.84
N LEU A 52 -8.09 -7.62 10.18
CA LEU A 52 -7.02 -8.13 11.04
C LEU A 52 -7.50 -9.36 11.85
N SER A 53 -8.42 -10.12 11.26
CA SER A 53 -9.00 -11.34 11.83
C SER A 53 -8.05 -12.53 11.69
N ALA A 54 -8.26 -13.60 12.48
CA ALA A 54 -7.45 -14.81 12.36
C ALA A 54 -7.64 -15.49 10.99
N GLU A 55 -8.82 -15.34 10.38
CA GLU A 55 -9.13 -15.81 9.04
C GLU A 55 -8.24 -15.14 7.99
N SER A 56 -7.91 -13.86 8.16
CA SER A 56 -7.04 -13.13 7.24
C SER A 56 -5.61 -13.69 7.19
N GLU A 57 -5.13 -14.38 8.22
CA GLU A 57 -3.78 -14.98 8.24
C GLU A 57 -3.64 -16.11 7.21
N ARG A 58 -4.75 -16.74 6.84
CA ARG A 58 -4.83 -17.84 5.88
C ARG A 58 -5.17 -17.37 4.46
N LEU A 59 -5.29 -16.06 4.28
CA LEU A 59 -5.62 -15.48 2.99
C LEU A 59 -4.49 -15.71 1.99
N ASP A 60 -4.81 -16.34 0.87
CA ASP A 60 -3.97 -16.32 -0.31
C ASP A 60 -4.71 -15.58 -1.43
N ARG A 61 -4.29 -14.34 -1.71
CA ARG A 61 -4.92 -13.50 -2.72
C ARG A 61 -4.77 -14.04 -4.14
N SER A 62 -3.78 -14.90 -4.39
CA SER A 62 -3.56 -15.52 -5.69
C SER A 62 -4.64 -16.56 -6.01
N LEU A 63 -5.28 -17.13 -4.99
CA LEU A 63 -6.36 -18.11 -5.12
C LEU A 63 -7.75 -17.48 -5.22
N LEU A 64 -7.88 -16.16 -5.00
CA LEU A 64 -9.14 -15.46 -5.11
C LEU A 64 -9.54 -15.21 -6.58
N THR A 65 -10.84 -15.24 -6.84
CA THR A 65 -11.40 -14.81 -8.13
C THR A 65 -11.17 -13.31 -8.36
N SER A 66 -11.29 -12.87 -9.61
CA SER A 66 -11.18 -11.44 -9.94
C SER A 66 -12.22 -10.59 -9.19
N ALA A 67 -13.45 -11.09 -9.05
CA ALA A 67 -14.51 -10.39 -8.33
C ALA A 67 -14.21 -10.30 -6.82
N ALA A 68 -13.73 -11.39 -6.21
CA ALA A 68 -13.35 -11.40 -4.80
C ALA A 68 -12.14 -10.48 -4.52
N ASN A 69 -11.17 -10.43 -5.43
CA ASN A 69 -10.06 -9.48 -5.33
C ASN A 69 -10.52 -8.02 -5.44
N ALA A 70 -11.49 -7.72 -6.32
CA ALA A 70 -12.05 -6.38 -6.46
C ALA A 70 -12.83 -5.94 -5.21
N ASP A 71 -13.65 -6.83 -4.62
CA ASP A 71 -14.33 -6.59 -3.35
C ASP A 71 -13.33 -6.34 -2.21
N LEU A 72 -12.28 -7.16 -2.14
CA LEU A 72 -11.22 -6.98 -1.15
C LEU A 72 -10.49 -5.65 -1.32
N ASP A 73 -10.20 -5.24 -2.56
CA ASP A 73 -9.62 -3.93 -2.84
C ASP A 73 -10.54 -2.80 -2.40
N ALA A 74 -11.86 -2.91 -2.62
CA ALA A 74 -12.84 -1.94 -2.13
C ALA A 74 -12.80 -1.83 -0.59
N ARG A 75 -12.75 -2.96 0.13
CA ARG A 75 -12.65 -2.97 1.60
C ARG A 75 -11.33 -2.41 2.14
N LEU A 76 -10.22 -2.65 1.45
CA LEU A 76 -8.90 -2.12 1.83
C LEU A 76 -8.78 -0.60 1.59
N SER A 77 -9.56 -0.06 0.66
CA SER A 77 -9.41 1.32 0.17
C SER A 77 -9.62 2.38 1.26
N PRO A 78 -10.69 2.35 2.06
CA PRO A 78 -10.87 3.32 3.15
C PRO A 78 -9.77 3.22 4.21
N LEU A 79 -9.28 2.01 4.52
CA LEU A 79 -8.18 1.81 5.46
C LEU A 79 -6.88 2.44 4.93
N LEU A 80 -6.53 2.21 3.66
CA LEU A 80 -5.34 2.81 3.04
C LEU A 80 -5.38 4.35 3.07
N LEU A 81 -6.55 4.94 2.85
CA LEU A 81 -6.75 6.39 2.96
C LEU A 81 -6.52 6.89 4.39
N ARG A 82 -7.13 6.24 5.38
CA ARG A 82 -6.94 6.57 6.81
C ARG A 82 -5.50 6.41 7.26
N LEU A 83 -4.83 5.34 6.81
CA LEU A 83 -3.40 5.11 7.08
C LEU A 83 -2.53 6.20 6.48
N GLY A 84 -2.80 6.63 5.24
CA GLY A 84 -2.12 7.76 4.63
C GLY A 84 -2.15 8.98 5.54
N LEU A 85 -3.34 9.40 5.97
CA LEU A 85 -3.51 10.56 6.84
C LEU A 85 -2.88 10.36 8.23
N GLY A 86 -3.02 9.17 8.82
CA GLY A 86 -2.54 8.87 10.17
C GLY A 86 -1.01 8.76 10.28
N LEU A 87 -0.35 8.17 9.27
CA LEU A 87 1.10 7.92 9.28
C LEU A 87 1.94 9.21 9.33
N ALA A 88 1.37 10.36 8.97
CA ALA A 88 2.01 11.66 9.16
C ALA A 88 2.26 11.99 10.65
N GLY A 89 1.36 11.56 11.54
CA GLY A 89 1.42 11.86 12.98
C GLY A 89 1.80 10.67 13.86
N ASP A 90 1.54 9.44 13.43
CA ASP A 90 1.75 8.23 14.24
C ASP A 90 2.50 7.14 13.45
N ALA A 91 3.71 6.84 13.90
CA ALA A 91 4.56 5.81 13.28
C ALA A 91 4.13 4.38 13.62
N SER A 92 3.34 4.16 14.69
CA SER A 92 2.84 2.82 15.05
C SER A 92 1.98 2.23 13.94
N LEU A 93 1.27 3.07 13.19
CA LEU A 93 0.45 2.68 12.04
C LEU A 93 1.26 2.02 10.91
N LEU A 94 2.61 2.07 10.94
CA LEU A 94 3.46 1.30 10.04
C LEU A 94 3.26 -0.21 10.23
N HIS A 95 2.87 -0.67 11.42
CA HIS A 95 2.53 -2.08 11.65
C HIS A 95 1.29 -2.52 10.87
N VAL A 96 0.29 -1.64 10.75
CA VAL A 96 -0.89 -1.91 9.92
C VAL A 96 -0.48 -1.99 8.45
N LEU A 97 0.30 -1.01 7.97
CA LEU A 97 0.80 -1.03 6.58
C LEU A 97 1.67 -2.26 6.28
N GLU A 98 2.53 -2.67 7.21
CA GLU A 98 3.32 -3.90 7.11
C GLU A 98 2.42 -5.12 6.93
N TYR A 99 1.36 -5.26 7.75
CA TYR A 99 0.40 -6.35 7.61
C TYR A 99 -0.28 -6.36 6.25
N LEU A 100 -0.72 -5.19 5.75
CA LEU A 100 -1.32 -5.08 4.42
C LEU A 100 -0.35 -5.44 3.29
N VAL A 101 0.93 -5.07 3.41
CA VAL A 101 1.96 -5.44 2.44
C VAL A 101 2.22 -6.94 2.45
N ARG A 102 2.26 -7.55 3.63
CA ARG A 102 2.67 -8.95 3.85
C ARG A 102 1.59 -9.98 3.62
N VAL A 103 0.35 -9.67 4.01
CA VAL A 103 -0.79 -10.60 3.97
C VAL A 103 -1.71 -10.26 2.82
N TYR A 104 -2.00 -8.97 2.64
CA TYR A 104 -2.89 -8.52 1.57
C TYR A 104 -2.14 -8.17 0.28
N GLU A 105 -0.83 -8.33 0.19
CA GLU A 105 -0.04 -8.05 -1.02
C GLU A 105 -0.40 -6.73 -1.72
N VAL A 106 -0.73 -5.68 -0.94
CA VAL A 106 -1.26 -4.42 -1.52
C VAL A 106 -0.30 -3.74 -2.50
N HIS A 107 0.96 -4.16 -2.51
CA HIS A 107 2.01 -3.69 -3.41
C HIS A 107 2.08 -4.45 -4.75
N ALA A 108 1.57 -5.68 -4.81
CA ALA A 108 1.71 -6.57 -5.96
C ALA A 108 0.52 -6.48 -6.93
N ARG A 109 -0.65 -6.04 -6.45
CA ARG A 109 -1.87 -5.94 -7.26
C ARG A 109 -2.02 -4.53 -7.84
N PRO A 110 -2.26 -4.36 -9.15
CA PRO A 110 -2.24 -3.04 -9.80
C PRO A 110 -3.12 -1.97 -9.14
N ALA A 111 -4.35 -2.34 -8.76
CA ALA A 111 -5.33 -1.42 -8.16
C ALA A 111 -4.91 -1.00 -6.73
N SER A 112 -4.67 -1.97 -5.85
CA SER A 112 -4.23 -1.69 -4.48
C SER A 112 -2.87 -1.00 -4.45
N ALA A 113 -1.94 -1.35 -5.35
CA ALA A 113 -0.61 -0.74 -5.39
C ALA A 113 -0.67 0.72 -5.78
N SER A 114 -1.46 1.04 -6.82
CA SER A 114 -1.74 2.43 -7.20
C SER A 114 -2.35 3.20 -6.02
N ARG A 115 -3.23 2.55 -5.25
CA ARG A 115 -3.89 3.13 -4.08
C ARG A 115 -2.97 3.39 -2.92
N THR A 116 -2.12 2.43 -2.58
CA THR A 116 -1.08 2.61 -1.58
C THR A 116 -0.12 3.73 -1.98
N LEU A 117 0.31 3.80 -3.24
CA LEU A 117 1.17 4.88 -3.75
C LEU A 117 0.51 6.26 -3.64
N LEU A 118 -0.77 6.36 -3.99
CA LEU A 118 -1.48 7.63 -3.89
C LEU A 118 -1.63 8.09 -2.44
N CYS A 119 -2.12 7.22 -1.56
CA CYS A 119 -2.36 7.53 -0.15
C CYS A 119 -1.07 7.91 0.58
N LEU A 120 0.07 7.32 0.20
CA LEU A 120 1.37 7.59 0.81
C LEU A 120 2.20 8.61 0.03
N SER A 121 1.69 9.17 -1.07
CA SER A 121 2.44 10.10 -1.93
C SER A 121 2.89 11.37 -1.19
N HIS A 122 2.14 11.84 -0.20
CA HIS A 122 2.55 12.98 0.62
C HIS A 122 3.74 12.63 1.56
N LEU A 123 4.01 11.35 1.79
CA LEU A 123 5.17 10.85 2.53
C LEU A 123 6.36 10.52 1.62
N HIS A 124 6.39 11.05 0.39
CA HIS A 124 7.39 10.72 -0.63
C HIS A 124 8.85 10.94 -0.23
N SER A 125 9.11 11.73 0.80
CA SER A 125 10.43 11.97 1.36
C SER A 125 10.80 11.04 2.52
N ARG A 126 9.87 10.20 2.99
CA ARG A 126 10.09 9.32 4.15
C ARG A 126 10.60 7.94 3.72
N PRO A 127 11.39 7.26 4.58
CA PRO A 127 11.91 5.92 4.29
C PRO A 127 10.84 4.88 3.94
N VAL A 128 9.64 4.97 4.54
CA VAL A 128 8.52 4.06 4.24
C VAL A 128 8.12 4.09 2.76
N PHE A 129 8.03 5.28 2.16
CA PHE A 129 7.64 5.42 0.77
C PHE A 129 8.74 4.89 -0.15
N ALA A 130 9.99 5.20 0.18
CA ALA A 130 11.15 4.71 -0.53
C ALA A 130 11.20 3.17 -0.53
N ARG A 131 10.97 2.53 0.62
CA ARG A 131 10.88 1.06 0.74
C ARG A 131 9.77 0.48 -0.12
N LEU A 132 8.58 1.09 -0.09
CA LEU A 132 7.45 0.68 -0.94
C LEU A 132 7.82 0.67 -2.43
N LEU A 133 8.52 1.70 -2.92
CA LEU A 133 8.98 1.75 -4.31
C LEU A 133 9.95 0.63 -4.68
N GLY A 134 10.62 0.02 -3.69
CA GLY A 134 11.55 -1.08 -3.91
C GLY A 134 10.88 -2.36 -4.40
N PHE A 135 9.57 -2.52 -4.20
CA PHE A 135 8.86 -3.77 -4.52
C PHE A 135 7.50 -3.59 -5.21
N VAL A 136 7.11 -2.37 -5.60
CA VAL A 136 5.91 -2.13 -6.40
C VAL A 136 6.20 -2.18 -7.90
N ASP A 137 5.33 -2.85 -8.68
CA ASP A 137 5.31 -2.73 -10.13
C ASP A 137 4.74 -1.37 -10.58
N LEU A 138 5.62 -0.38 -10.78
CA LEU A 138 5.21 0.94 -11.26
C LEU A 138 4.69 0.96 -12.71
N ALA A 139 4.96 -0.09 -13.50
CA ALA A 139 4.43 -0.20 -14.85
C ALA A 139 2.96 -0.63 -14.83
N ALA A 140 2.63 -1.59 -13.96
CA ALA A 140 1.27 -2.08 -13.81
C ALA A 140 0.40 -1.17 -12.94
N ALA A 141 0.96 -0.55 -11.90
CA ALA A 141 0.22 0.32 -11.00
C ALA A 141 -0.36 1.54 -11.74
N GLY A 142 -1.69 1.68 -11.69
CA GLY A 142 -2.40 2.82 -12.27
C GLY A 142 -2.11 3.03 -13.75
N GLU A 143 -1.96 1.95 -14.53
CA GLU A 143 -1.69 2.00 -15.98
C GLU A 143 -0.45 2.85 -16.32
N GLY A 144 0.59 2.73 -15.51
CA GLY A 144 1.87 3.41 -15.71
C GLY A 144 1.90 4.87 -15.26
N VAL A 145 0.83 5.40 -14.63
CA VAL A 145 0.83 6.76 -14.05
C VAL A 145 2.01 6.97 -13.10
N TRP A 146 2.42 5.91 -12.39
CA TRP A 146 3.52 5.95 -11.42
C TRP A 146 4.90 5.68 -12.02
N SER A 147 5.02 5.47 -13.33
CA SER A 147 6.29 5.12 -13.98
C SER A 147 7.36 6.22 -13.87
N PHE A 148 6.98 7.46 -13.60
CA PHE A 148 7.94 8.54 -13.32
C PHE A 148 8.74 8.31 -12.02
N LEU A 149 8.29 7.40 -11.14
CA LEU A 149 8.97 7.06 -9.89
C LEU A 149 10.11 6.04 -10.09
N ARG A 150 10.22 5.40 -11.28
CA ARG A 150 11.24 4.38 -11.57
C ARG A 150 12.68 4.82 -11.26
N PRO A 151 13.13 6.06 -11.56
CA PRO A 151 14.49 6.49 -11.24
C PRO A 151 14.81 6.50 -9.74
N PHE A 152 13.79 6.45 -8.87
CA PHE A 152 13.93 6.45 -7.42
C PHE A 152 13.78 5.04 -6.81
N CYS A 153 13.42 4.03 -7.61
CA CYS A 153 13.44 2.64 -7.19
C CYS A 153 14.89 2.17 -7.03
N ARG A 154 15.26 1.75 -5.83
CA ARG A 154 16.56 1.12 -5.58
C ARG A 154 16.36 -0.33 -5.16
N PRO A 155 16.68 -1.30 -6.04
CA PRO A 155 16.52 -2.72 -5.74
C PRO A 155 17.58 -3.26 -4.77
N ASP A 156 18.62 -2.49 -4.46
CA ASP A 156 19.77 -2.90 -3.65
C ASP A 156 19.57 -2.72 -2.13
N GLY A 157 18.35 -2.43 -1.67
CA GLY A 157 18.03 -2.32 -0.23
C GLY A 157 18.67 -1.13 0.49
N LYS A 158 19.49 -0.33 -0.20
CA LYS A 158 20.00 0.94 0.31
C LYS A 158 18.85 1.92 0.36
N VAL A 159 18.71 2.64 1.48
CA VAL A 159 17.66 3.66 1.67
C VAL A 159 17.58 4.52 0.41
N PRO A 160 16.49 4.41 -0.37
CA PRO A 160 16.39 5.18 -1.59
C PRO A 160 16.33 6.66 -1.22
N ALA A 161 16.95 7.50 -2.07
CA ALA A 161 16.87 8.93 -1.88
C ALA A 161 15.39 9.35 -1.87
N ALA A 162 15.03 10.24 -0.94
CA ALA A 162 13.72 10.87 -0.91
C ALA A 162 13.32 11.31 -2.33
N VAL A 163 12.09 10.99 -2.75
CA VAL A 163 11.62 11.44 -4.05
C VAL A 163 11.47 12.96 -3.97
N PRO A 164 12.13 13.76 -4.84
CA PRO A 164 12.02 15.20 -4.76
C PRO A 164 10.62 15.62 -5.20
N ARG A 165 10.04 16.63 -4.53
CA ARG A 165 8.73 17.20 -4.90
C ARG A 165 8.69 17.65 -6.37
N GLY A 166 9.82 18.12 -6.91
CA GLY A 166 9.97 18.50 -8.31
C GLY A 166 9.68 17.35 -9.30
N ALA A 167 9.89 16.09 -8.91
CA ALA A 167 9.54 14.95 -9.75
C ALA A 167 8.01 14.80 -9.91
N TYR A 168 7.25 15.00 -8.83
CA TYR A 168 5.78 15.00 -8.88
C TYR A 168 5.25 16.15 -9.73
N VAL A 169 5.82 17.35 -9.56
CA VAL A 169 5.43 18.53 -10.37
C VAL A 169 5.73 18.27 -11.85
N ALA A 170 6.92 17.76 -12.18
CA ALA A 170 7.30 17.47 -13.56
C ALA A 170 6.40 16.37 -14.18
N ALA A 171 6.05 15.33 -13.42
CA ALA A 171 5.12 14.30 -13.88
C ALA A 171 3.71 14.88 -14.11
N ALA A 172 3.26 15.77 -13.23
CA ALA A 172 1.98 16.45 -13.36
C ALA A 172 1.91 17.29 -14.64
N SER A 173 2.97 18.05 -14.94
CA SER A 173 3.06 18.92 -16.12
C SER A 173 3.15 18.19 -17.47
N ARG A 174 3.55 16.91 -17.49
CA ARG A 174 3.73 16.11 -18.74
C ARG A 174 2.49 15.30 -19.14
N GLY A 175 1.29 15.69 -18.68
CA GLY A 175 0.04 14.96 -18.94
C GLY A 175 -0.23 13.80 -17.97
N GLY A 176 0.73 13.42 -17.12
CA GLY A 176 0.50 12.54 -15.97
C GLY A 176 -0.37 13.20 -14.90
N GLY A 177 -0.42 14.53 -14.85
CA GLY A 177 -1.20 15.30 -13.89
C GLY A 177 -2.70 15.10 -14.05
N THR A 178 -3.21 15.08 -15.29
CA THR A 178 -4.64 14.83 -15.54
C THR A 178 -5.04 13.43 -15.08
N ARG A 179 -4.19 12.42 -15.27
CA ARG A 179 -4.47 11.05 -14.79
C ARG A 179 -4.36 10.92 -13.27
N LEU A 180 -3.38 11.58 -12.65
CA LEU A 180 -3.23 11.58 -11.20
C LEU A 180 -4.37 12.36 -10.51
N LEU A 181 -4.80 13.48 -11.09
CA LEU A 181 -5.97 14.23 -10.67
C LEU A 181 -7.26 13.45 -10.91
N HIS A 182 -7.39 12.73 -12.03
CA HIS A 182 -8.52 11.85 -12.28
C HIS A 182 -8.58 10.74 -11.22
N LEU A 183 -7.46 10.07 -10.92
CA LEU A 183 -7.40 9.07 -9.83
C LEU A 183 -7.81 9.66 -8.47
N LEU A 184 -7.32 10.86 -8.14
CA LEU A 184 -7.73 11.57 -6.91
C LEU A 184 -9.22 11.90 -6.91
N TRP A 185 -9.76 12.35 -8.05
CA TRP A 185 -11.16 12.76 -8.20
C TRP A 185 -12.12 11.58 -8.15
N THR A 186 -11.85 10.52 -8.92
CA THR A 186 -12.64 9.28 -8.92
C THR A 186 -12.73 8.72 -7.51
N TRP A 187 -11.63 8.76 -6.76
CA TRP A 187 -11.62 8.22 -5.41
C TRP A 187 -12.23 9.15 -4.37
N ALA A 188 -12.12 10.47 -4.53
CA ALA A 188 -12.88 11.39 -3.70
C ALA A 188 -14.40 11.13 -3.86
N GLY A 189 -14.85 10.80 -5.09
CA GLY A 189 -16.21 10.34 -5.35
C GLY A 189 -16.56 9.01 -4.67
N GLU A 190 -15.70 8.00 -4.81
CA GLU A 190 -15.89 6.68 -4.17
C GLU A 190 -15.89 6.76 -2.62
N ALA A 191 -15.04 7.60 -2.04
CA ALA A 191 -14.95 7.78 -0.59
C ALA A 191 -16.11 8.61 -0.02
N ALA A 192 -16.68 9.54 -0.80
CA ALA A 192 -17.86 10.30 -0.44
C ALA A 192 -19.14 9.44 -0.49
N ALA A 193 -19.18 8.44 -1.37
CA ALA A 193 -20.23 7.43 -1.45
C ALA A 193 -20.03 6.31 -0.40
N GLY A 194 -19.61 6.67 0.82
CA GLY A 194 -19.23 5.73 1.89
C GLY A 194 -20.24 4.60 2.11
N PRO A 195 -19.83 3.50 2.77
CA PRO A 195 -20.72 2.35 2.95
C PRO A 195 -22.01 2.84 3.61
N ASP A 196 -23.14 2.57 2.98
CA ASP A 196 -24.44 2.77 3.61
C ASP A 196 -24.39 2.11 4.97
N VAL A 197 -24.37 2.95 6.01
CA VAL A 197 -24.61 2.51 7.38
C VAL A 197 -26.11 2.22 7.39
N GLU A 198 -26.48 1.03 6.94
CA GLU A 198 -27.78 0.46 7.30
C GLU A 198 -27.77 0.31 8.82
N ALA A 199 -28.38 1.30 9.47
CA ALA A 199 -28.74 1.25 10.87
C ALA A 199 -29.68 0.06 11.08
N SER A 200 -29.18 -0.97 11.77
CA SER A 200 -29.99 -1.96 12.49
C SER A 200 -29.99 -1.63 13.97
#